data_AF-A0A923QQJ4-F1
#
_entry.id   AF-A0A923QQJ4-F1
#
_cell.length_a   1.000
_cell.length_b   1.000
_cell.length_c   1.000
_cell.angle_alpha   90.00
_cell.angle_beta   90.00
_cell.angle_gamma   90.00
#
_symmetry.space_group_name_H-M   'P 1'
#
loop_
_entity.id
_entity.type
_entity.pdbx_description
1 polymer ?
#
loop_
_entity_poly.entity_id
_entity_poly.type
_entity_poly.pdbx_seq_one_letter_code
_entity_poly.pdbx_strand_id
1 'polypeptide(L)' 'AIQTATINGAELLGETGLMGEIVPGAFADIIAVKENPLNNIKILGNVKWVMKNAVVWKDEK' A
#
# COMPACT_ATOMS: atom_id res chain seq x y z
N ALA A 1 3.07 10.73 6.35
CA ALA A 1 2.32 10.61 5.09
C ALA A 1 2.11 9.14 4.70
N ILE A 2 3.15 8.42 4.23
CA ILE A 2 3.00 7.01 3.83
C ILE A 2 2.56 6.13 5.00
N GLN A 3 3.28 6.20 6.14
CA GLN A 3 2.92 5.47 7.35
C GLN A 3 1.53 5.86 7.89
N THR A 4 1.20 7.15 7.81
CA THR A 4 -0.13 7.67 8.19
C THR A 4 -1.25 7.01 7.40
N ALA A 5 -1.02 6.75 6.10
CA ALA A 5 -1.98 6.10 5.20
C ALA A 5 -1.87 4.55 5.20
N THR A 6 -1.01 3.98 6.04
CA THR A 6 -0.76 2.53 6.10
C THR A 6 -0.78 2.09 7.57
N ILE A 7 0.37 1.87 8.21
CA ILE A 7 0.47 1.30 9.55
C ILE A 7 -0.32 2.08 10.61
N ASN A 8 -0.30 3.42 10.60
CA ASN A 8 -1.05 4.20 11.58
C ASN A 8 -2.57 4.10 11.36
N GLY A 9 -3.00 3.90 10.11
CA GLY A 9 -4.41 3.68 9.78
C GLY A 9 -4.88 2.32 10.28
N ALA A 10 -4.05 1.29 10.11
CA ALA A 10 -4.31 -0.04 10.65
C ALA A 10 -4.36 -0.03 12.19
N GLU A 11 -3.41 0.67 12.83
CA GLU A 11 -3.39 0.84 14.28
C GLU A 11 -4.65 1.54 14.81
N LEU A 12 -5.07 2.63 14.16
CA LEU A 12 -6.29 3.36 14.52
C LEU A 12 -7.55 2.48 14.44
N LEU A 13 -7.57 1.52 13.51
CA LEU A 13 -8.68 0.59 13.31
C LEU A 13 -8.58 -0.68 14.17
N GLY A 14 -7.48 -0.90 14.90
CA GLY A 14 -7.24 -2.12 15.66
C GLY A 14 -6.85 -3.33 14.79
N GLU A 15 -6.36 -3.10 13.57
CA GLU A 15 -6.06 -4.10 12.54
C GLU A 15 -4.54 -4.29 12.33
N THR A 16 -3.72 -3.94 13.32
CA THR A 16 -2.26 -4.13 13.31
C THR A 16 -1.91 -5.60 13.07
N GLY A 17 -0.91 -5.89 12.22
CA GLY A 17 -0.58 -7.27 11.84
C GLY A 17 -1.41 -7.83 10.67
N LEU A 18 -2.55 -7.20 10.35
CA LEU A 18 -3.46 -7.67 9.30
C LEU A 18 -3.37 -6.83 8.02
N MET A 19 -3.19 -5.50 8.14
CA MET A 19 -3.02 -4.59 7.00
C MET A 19 -2.11 -3.40 7.31
N GLY A 20 -1.75 -2.64 6.28
CA GLY A 20 -0.93 -1.44 6.43
C GLY A 20 0.58 -1.71 6.58
N GLU A 21 1.00 -2.96 6.49
CA GLU A 21 2.40 -3.37 6.54
C GLU A 21 2.67 -4.62 5.69
N ILE A 22 3.94 -4.86 5.33
CA ILE A 22 4.37 -5.99 4.51
C ILE A 22 5.08 -6.99 5.42
N VAL A 23 4.30 -7.91 5.99
CA VAL A 23 4.79 -8.96 6.90
C VAL A 23 4.05 -10.28 6.64
N PRO A 24 4.65 -11.45 6.97
CA PRO A 24 3.95 -12.73 6.84
C PRO A 24 2.66 -12.77 7.67
N GLY A 25 1.58 -13.26 7.06
CA GLY A 25 0.26 -13.38 7.73
C GLY A 25 -0.68 -12.19 7.52
N ALA A 26 -0.17 -11.03 7.07
CA ALA A 26 -1.00 -9.89 6.66
C ALA A 26 -1.67 -10.13 5.30
N PHE A 27 -2.69 -9.33 4.98
CA PHE A 27 -3.28 -9.30 3.65
C PHE A 27 -2.26 -8.90 2.58
N ALA A 28 -2.31 -9.58 1.45
CA ALA A 28 -1.46 -9.28 0.30
C ALA A 28 -2.03 -8.09 -0.51
N ASP A 29 -1.99 -6.92 0.12
CA ASP A 29 -2.46 -5.64 -0.43
C ASP A 29 -1.25 -4.75 -0.76
N ILE A 30 -1.00 -4.50 -2.05
CA ILE A 30 0.20 -3.80 -2.51
C ILE A 30 -0.16 -2.87 -3.68
N ILE A 31 0.44 -1.69 -3.70
CA ILE A 31 0.41 -0.77 -4.85
C ILE A 31 1.82 -0.52 -5.37
N ALA A 32 1.96 -0.29 -6.67
CA ALA A 32 3.23 0.13 -7.28
C ALA A 32 3.10 1.45 -8.03
N VAL A 33 4.16 2.25 -7.92
CA VAL A 33 4.33 3.58 -8.53
C VAL A 33 5.66 3.62 -9.30
N LYS A 34 5.74 4.46 -10.34
CA LYS A 34 6.93 4.50 -11.23
C LYS A 34 8.15 5.19 -10.62
N GLU A 35 7.97 6.01 -9.58
CA GLU A 35 9.04 6.80 -8.95
C GLU A 35 9.12 6.52 -7.46
N ASN A 36 10.23 6.90 -6.83
CA ASN A 36 10.38 6.81 -5.39
C ASN A 36 9.49 7.85 -4.67
N PRO A 37 8.47 7.42 -3.90
CA PRO A 37 7.55 8.33 -3.22
C PRO A 37 8.20 9.10 -2.06
N LEU A 38 9.39 8.70 -1.60
CA LEU A 38 10.18 9.47 -0.63
C LEU A 38 10.79 10.74 -1.24
N ASN A 39 11.07 10.70 -2.55
CA ASN A 39 11.61 11.85 -3.29
C ASN A 39 10.47 12.71 -3.87
N ASN A 40 9.36 12.10 -4.27
CA ASN A 40 8.21 12.77 -4.86
C ASN A 40 6.89 12.16 -4.37
N ILE A 41 6.34 12.69 -3.27
CA ILE A 41 5.11 12.14 -2.65
C ILE A 41 3.88 12.20 -3.58
N LYS A 42 3.87 13.08 -4.58
CA LYS A 42 2.74 13.24 -5.51
C LYS A 42 2.52 12.01 -6.38
N ILE A 43 3.55 11.17 -6.58
CA ILE A 43 3.42 9.95 -7.39
C ILE A 43 2.41 8.96 -6.81
N LEU A 44 2.12 9.02 -5.50
CA LEU A 44 1.09 8.19 -4.87
C LEU A 44 -0.32 8.47 -5.42
N GLY A 45 -0.55 9.61 -6.08
CA GLY A 45 -1.79 9.90 -6.81
C GLY A 45 -1.86 9.25 -8.20
N ASN A 46 -0.77 8.66 -8.70
CA ASN A 46 -0.67 8.02 -10.02
C ASN A 46 -0.17 6.58 -9.90
N VAL A 47 -1.00 5.73 -9.30
CA VAL A 47 -0.72 4.30 -9.09
C VAL A 47 -0.89 3.54 -10.40
N LYS A 48 0.10 2.72 -10.76
CA LYS A 48 0.10 1.94 -12.01
C LYS A 48 -0.29 0.49 -11.84
N TRP A 49 -0.06 -0.05 -10.66
CA TRP A 49 -0.38 -1.43 -10.36
C TRP A 49 -0.99 -1.55 -8.97
N VAL A 50 -2.03 -2.37 -8.84
CA VAL A 50 -2.77 -2.60 -7.60
C VAL A 50 -3.07 -4.09 -7.45
N MET A 51 -2.66 -4.65 -6.31
CA MET A 51 -3.07 -5.96 -5.83
C MET A 51 -3.84 -5.82 -4.52
N LYS A 52 -4.91 -6.59 -4.40
CA LYS A 52 -5.71 -6.71 -3.19
C LYS A 52 -6.04 -8.17 -2.93
N ASN A 53 -5.79 -8.66 -1.71
CA ASN A 53 -5.98 -10.05 -1.30
C ASN A 53 -5.35 -11.04 -2.29
N ALA A 54 -4.10 -10.76 -2.69
CA ALA A 54 -3.35 -11.55 -3.68
C ALA A 54 -3.93 -11.59 -5.10
N VAL A 55 -4.95 -10.78 -5.41
CA VAL A 55 -5.53 -10.64 -6.75
C VAL A 55 -5.08 -9.31 -7.35
N VAL A 56 -4.56 -9.34 -8.58
CA VAL A 56 -4.18 -8.13 -9.33
C VAL A 56 -5.43 -7.50 -9.93
N TRP A 57 -5.74 -6.27 -9.53
CA TRP A 57 -6.91 -5.50 -10.01
C TRP A 57 -6.55 -4.49 -11.08
N LYS A 58 -5.30 -3.99 -11.05
CA LYS A 58 -4.80 -3.00 -12.00
C LYS A 58 -3.37 -3.36 -12.40
N ASP A 59 -3.12 -3.36 -13.70
CA ASP A 59 -1.79 -3.51 -14.28
C ASP A 59 -1.67 -2.64 -15.53
N GLU A 60 -1.27 -1.38 -15.34
CA GLU A 60 -0.92 -0.47 -16.43
C GLU A 60 0.59 -0.57 -16.72
N LYS A 61 0.93 -1.20 -17.85
CA LYS A 61 2.30 -1.23 -18.39
C LYS A 61 2.82 0.17 -18.70
#